data_AF-A0A7K4D7H7-F1
#
_entry.id   AF-A0A7K4D7H7-F1
#
_cell.length_a   1.000
_cell.length_b   1.000
_cell.length_c   1.000
_cell.angle_alpha   90.00
_cell.angle_beta   90.00
_cell.angle_gamma   90.00
#
_symmetry.space_group_name_H-M   'P 1'
#
loop_
_entity.id
_entity.type
_entity.pdbx_description
1 polymer ?
#
loop_
_entity_poly.entity_id
_entity_poly.type
_entity_poly.pdbx_seq_one_letter_code
_entity_poly.pdbx_strand_id
1 'polypeptide(L)'
;MDEHIIEALGKSKVIIRDGKVISVEEPIVDYCPLFDKYRGIKKLTKESIKENIEFRIKDFGMCTENRKFPSEDFLSIGASEIISTLLKNNLLDATVIVSDGCGTAIVTDPKKVEGLCGRISGVIKTSPLRTVISLVGESNVLDPKTCEINQIKGLEKAIAKGHKRIAVTISNANELKEIRKIEKKNSCEVYIFGVHTSGASKDDAELFLEYGDIITGCMSENIKELANKKGIYTTKTKIPIYGPTEKGKEAIELRLKEIKNKK
;
A
#
# COMPACT_ATOMS: atom_id res chain seq x y z
N MET A 1 -17.35 10.86 -15.50
CA MET A 1 -17.89 9.80 -14.63
C MET A 1 -16.71 9.26 -13.86
N ASP A 2 -16.76 9.35 -12.54
CA ASP A 2 -15.77 8.78 -11.64
C ASP A 2 -15.99 7.26 -11.56
N GLU A 3 -14.96 6.50 -11.88
CA GLU A 3 -14.98 5.05 -11.73
C GLU A 3 -13.70 4.61 -11.02
N HIS A 4 -13.90 3.81 -9.98
CA HIS A 4 -12.84 3.23 -9.18
C HIS A 4 -13.06 1.71 -9.10
N ILE A 5 -12.02 0.96 -9.39
CA ILE A 5 -11.99 -0.50 -9.25
C ILE A 5 -10.90 -0.83 -8.25
N ILE A 6 -11.29 -1.50 -7.18
CA ILE A 6 -10.37 -1.87 -6.10
C ILE A 6 -10.46 -3.37 -5.83
N GLU A 7 -9.40 -3.95 -5.30
CA GLU A 7 -9.42 -5.24 -4.62
C GLU A 7 -9.44 -4.98 -3.11
N ALA A 8 -10.57 -5.26 -2.48
CA ALA A 8 -10.78 -5.10 -1.06
C ALA A 8 -10.96 -6.45 -0.38
N LEU A 9 -10.82 -6.49 0.95
CA LEU A 9 -11.19 -7.58 1.86
C LEU A 9 -11.32 -8.98 1.20
N GLY A 10 -10.33 -9.85 1.42
CA GLY A 10 -10.36 -11.18 0.79
C GLY A 10 -10.12 -11.14 -0.72
N LYS A 11 -9.49 -10.07 -1.21
CA LYS A 11 -9.17 -9.82 -2.63
C LYS A 11 -10.42 -9.85 -3.54
N SER A 12 -11.57 -9.47 -3.00
CA SER A 12 -12.78 -9.25 -3.77
C SER A 12 -12.64 -7.97 -4.59
N LYS A 13 -12.96 -8.05 -5.88
CA LYS A 13 -13.03 -6.88 -6.74
C LYS A 13 -14.32 -6.11 -6.48
N VAL A 14 -14.18 -4.81 -6.26
CA VAL A 14 -15.28 -3.89 -5.99
C VAL A 14 -15.25 -2.76 -7.01
N ILE A 15 -16.40 -2.49 -7.63
CA ILE A 15 -16.57 -1.35 -8.55
C ILE A 15 -17.36 -0.27 -7.83
N ILE A 16 -16.81 0.94 -7.82
CA ILE A 16 -17.40 2.13 -7.21
C ILE A 16 -17.57 3.18 -8.32
N ARG A 17 -18.77 3.74 -8.45
CA ARG A 17 -19.07 4.86 -9.35
C ARG A 17 -19.89 5.91 -8.62
N ASP A 18 -19.55 7.18 -8.78
CA ASP A 18 -20.21 8.32 -8.13
C ASP A 18 -20.40 8.10 -6.61
N GLY A 19 -19.35 7.57 -5.95
CA GLY A 19 -19.37 7.23 -4.53
C GLY A 19 -20.33 6.10 -4.11
N LYS A 20 -20.80 5.25 -5.04
CA LYS A 20 -21.69 4.13 -4.77
C LYS A 20 -21.06 2.80 -5.17
N VAL A 21 -21.23 1.78 -4.33
CA VAL A 21 -20.79 0.42 -4.66
C VAL A 21 -21.75 -0.19 -5.68
N ILE A 22 -21.25 -0.44 -6.89
CA ILE A 22 -22.02 -0.98 -8.01
C ILE A 22 -21.99 -2.51 -8.01
N SER A 23 -20.83 -3.11 -7.71
CA SER A 23 -20.67 -4.55 -7.65
C SER A 23 -19.57 -4.97 -6.70
N VAL A 24 -19.70 -6.17 -6.15
CA VAL A 24 -18.73 -6.85 -5.31
C VAL A 24 -18.63 -8.30 -5.81
N GLU A 25 -17.41 -8.76 -6.12
CA GLU A 25 -17.16 -10.16 -6.51
C GLU A 25 -17.01 -11.05 -5.27
N GLU A 26 -17.06 -12.38 -5.46
CA GLU A 26 -16.82 -13.30 -4.33
C GLU A 26 -15.38 -13.14 -3.82
N PRO A 27 -15.16 -13.09 -2.49
CA PRO A 27 -13.82 -13.08 -1.96
C PRO A 27 -13.15 -14.45 -2.17
N ILE A 28 -11.86 -14.43 -2.49
CA ILE A 28 -11.06 -15.67 -2.58
C ILE A 28 -10.56 -16.13 -1.19
N VAL A 29 -10.61 -15.24 -0.19
CA VAL A 29 -10.33 -15.56 1.21
C VAL A 29 -11.52 -15.12 2.06
N ASP A 30 -12.07 -16.03 2.85
CA ASP A 30 -13.29 -15.80 3.64
C ASP A 30 -13.03 -15.27 5.07
N TYR A 31 -11.77 -15.19 5.50
CA TYR A 31 -11.39 -14.65 6.81
C TYR A 31 -10.14 -13.77 6.75
N CYS A 32 -10.13 -12.68 7.52
CA CYS A 32 -8.94 -11.85 7.70
C CYS A 32 -8.83 -11.35 9.14
N PRO A 33 -7.74 -11.66 9.86
CA PRO A 33 -7.61 -11.31 11.28
C PRO A 33 -7.57 -9.79 11.53
N LEU A 34 -7.21 -9.00 10.52
CA LEU A 34 -7.24 -7.53 10.59
C LEU A 34 -8.68 -7.02 10.60
N PHE A 35 -9.52 -7.51 9.70
CA PHE A 35 -10.92 -7.08 9.60
C PHE A 35 -11.77 -7.61 10.75
N ASP A 36 -11.48 -8.81 11.25
CA ASP A 36 -12.05 -9.31 12.50
C ASP A 36 -11.74 -8.35 13.66
N LYS A 37 -10.45 -8.02 13.87
CA LYS A 37 -10.03 -7.14 14.97
C LYS A 37 -10.63 -5.73 14.91
N TYR A 38 -10.58 -5.08 13.74
CA TYR A 38 -10.92 -3.65 13.63
C TYR A 38 -12.36 -3.38 13.19
N ARG A 39 -13.05 -4.38 12.63
CA ARG A 39 -14.41 -4.24 12.09
C ARG A 39 -15.38 -5.30 12.60
N GLY A 40 -14.92 -6.29 13.36
CA GLY A 40 -15.74 -7.39 13.85
C GLY A 40 -16.20 -8.37 12.76
N ILE A 41 -15.58 -8.32 11.57
CA ILE A 41 -16.00 -9.13 10.43
C ILE A 41 -15.35 -10.51 10.53
N LYS A 42 -16.12 -11.49 11.03
CA LYS A 42 -15.68 -12.88 11.20
C LYS A 42 -15.72 -13.72 9.92
N LYS A 43 -16.52 -13.31 8.94
CA LYS A 43 -16.59 -13.94 7.62
C LYS A 43 -16.76 -12.88 6.53
N LEU A 44 -15.92 -12.96 5.52
CA LEU A 44 -15.96 -12.11 4.34
C LEU A 44 -16.97 -12.70 3.37
N THR A 45 -18.01 -11.92 3.07
CA THR A 45 -19.03 -12.21 2.05
C THR A 45 -19.21 -10.97 1.19
N LYS A 46 -19.88 -11.07 0.04
CA LYS A 46 -20.18 -9.88 -0.78
C LYS A 46 -20.87 -8.77 0.02
N GLU A 47 -21.79 -9.15 0.90
CA GLU A 47 -22.55 -8.23 1.75
C GLU A 47 -21.66 -7.54 2.77
N SER A 48 -20.87 -8.30 3.56
CA SER A 48 -20.01 -7.70 4.59
C SER A 48 -18.90 -6.83 3.97
N ILE A 49 -18.44 -7.17 2.77
CA ILE A 49 -17.49 -6.37 2.00
C ILE A 49 -18.16 -5.09 1.50
N LYS A 50 -19.35 -5.19 0.89
CA LYS A 50 -20.12 -4.02 0.43
C LYS A 50 -20.36 -3.04 1.58
N GLU A 51 -20.89 -3.51 2.70
CA GLU A 51 -21.13 -2.70 3.90
C GLU A 51 -19.85 -2.02 4.40
N ASN A 52 -18.71 -2.73 4.38
CA ASN A 52 -17.44 -2.15 4.78
C ASN A 52 -16.97 -1.04 3.85
N ILE A 53 -17.14 -1.21 2.54
CA ILE A 53 -16.76 -0.20 1.54
C ILE A 53 -17.69 1.00 1.63
N GLU A 54 -19.00 0.80 1.72
CA GLU A 54 -19.97 1.89 1.92
C GLU A 54 -19.70 2.66 3.22
N PHE A 55 -19.33 1.96 4.30
CA PHE A 55 -18.86 2.59 5.53
C PHE A 55 -17.64 3.49 5.28
N ARG A 56 -16.61 3.01 4.55
CA ARG A 56 -15.40 3.80 4.25
C ARG A 56 -15.69 5.02 3.40
N ILE A 57 -16.56 4.88 2.40
CA ILE A 57 -17.04 6.00 1.58
C ILE A 57 -17.71 7.04 2.47
N LYS A 58 -18.65 6.63 3.34
CA LYS A 58 -19.36 7.54 4.26
C LYS A 58 -18.44 8.18 5.30
N ASP A 59 -17.52 7.40 5.87
CA ASP A 59 -16.69 7.81 7.00
C ASP A 59 -15.61 8.83 6.60
N PHE A 60 -14.82 8.51 5.57
CA PHE A 60 -13.67 9.32 5.15
C PHE A 60 -13.66 9.70 3.66
N GLY A 61 -14.75 9.49 2.93
CA GLY A 61 -14.88 9.94 1.54
C GLY A 61 -14.03 9.15 0.56
N MET A 62 -13.79 7.85 0.83
CA MET A 62 -13.07 6.98 -0.10
C MET A 62 -13.72 6.99 -1.49
N CYS A 63 -12.94 7.15 -2.55
CA CYS A 63 -13.38 7.19 -3.94
C CYS A 63 -14.40 8.31 -4.23
N THR A 64 -14.27 9.46 -3.56
CA THR A 64 -15.12 10.64 -3.75
C THR A 64 -14.36 11.95 -3.54
N GLU A 65 -14.94 13.06 -3.99
CA GLU A 65 -14.41 14.41 -3.72
C GLU A 65 -14.49 14.83 -2.24
N ASN A 66 -15.23 14.10 -1.41
CA ASN A 66 -15.41 14.37 0.03
C ASN A 66 -14.30 13.74 0.90
N ARG A 67 -13.13 13.48 0.32
CA ARG A 67 -12.02 12.79 0.99
C ARG A 67 -11.58 13.54 2.24
N LYS A 68 -11.58 12.84 3.37
CA LYS A 68 -10.97 13.27 4.62
C LYS A 68 -9.58 12.66 4.73
N PHE A 69 -8.61 13.46 5.15
CA PHE A 69 -7.23 13.02 5.29
C PHE A 69 -6.88 12.91 6.78
N PRO A 70 -7.03 11.71 7.38
CA PRO A 70 -6.60 11.51 8.75
C PRO A 70 -5.09 11.72 8.86
N SER A 71 -4.66 12.34 9.95
CA SER A 71 -3.24 12.60 10.27
C SER A 71 -2.65 11.59 11.27
N GLU A 72 -3.40 10.55 11.60
CA GLU A 72 -3.05 9.54 12.60
C GLU A 72 -2.91 8.17 11.97
N ASP A 73 -2.03 7.36 12.56
CA ASP A 73 -1.75 5.99 12.12
C ASP A 73 -3.03 5.14 12.20
N PHE A 74 -3.39 4.44 11.13
CA PHE A 74 -4.58 3.58 11.14
C PHE A 74 -4.30 2.26 11.88
N LEU A 75 -3.09 1.72 11.72
CA LEU A 75 -2.61 0.53 12.39
C LEU A 75 -1.45 0.90 13.32
N SER A 76 -1.16 0.02 14.29
CA SER A 76 0.09 0.14 15.03
C SER A 76 1.30 -0.07 14.11
N ILE A 77 1.21 -1.00 13.16
CA ILE A 77 2.27 -1.32 12.22
C ILE A 77 1.68 -1.81 10.89
N GLY A 78 2.21 -1.30 9.80
CA GLY A 78 1.79 -1.55 8.43
C GLY A 78 2.75 -0.85 7.45
N ALA A 79 2.49 -0.98 6.16
CA ALA A 79 3.37 -0.39 5.14
C ALA A 79 3.36 1.14 5.20
N SER A 80 2.18 1.77 5.30
CA SER A 80 2.06 3.23 5.44
C SER A 80 2.76 3.70 6.70
N GLU A 81 2.55 3.02 7.84
CA GLU A 81 3.16 3.43 9.10
C GLU A 81 4.69 3.34 9.10
N ILE A 82 5.25 2.30 8.47
CA ILE A 82 6.71 2.16 8.32
C ILE A 82 7.23 3.27 7.40
N ILE A 83 6.61 3.53 6.24
CA ILE A 83 6.99 4.61 5.32
C ILE A 83 6.93 5.96 6.04
N SER A 84 5.85 6.23 6.76
CA SER A 84 5.64 7.44 7.56
C SER A 84 6.73 7.61 8.61
N THR A 85 7.11 6.54 9.32
CA THR A 85 8.23 6.55 10.29
C THR A 85 9.57 6.82 9.60
N LEU A 86 9.85 6.22 8.45
CA LEU A 86 11.10 6.45 7.71
C LEU A 86 11.22 7.90 7.19
N LEU A 87 10.13 8.46 6.66
CA LEU A 87 10.07 9.87 6.24
C LEU A 87 10.30 10.82 7.43
N LYS A 88 9.63 10.58 8.58
CA LYS A 88 9.80 11.40 9.80
C LYS A 88 11.24 11.41 10.31
N ASN A 89 11.99 10.33 10.09
CA ASN A 89 13.39 10.20 10.50
C ASN A 89 14.39 10.56 9.39
N ASN A 90 13.93 11.15 8.28
CA ASN A 90 14.75 11.54 7.11
C ASN A 90 15.52 10.37 6.47
N LEU A 91 15.07 9.13 6.67
CA LEU A 91 15.62 7.94 6.01
C LEU A 91 15.05 7.76 4.60
N LEU A 92 13.94 8.42 4.30
CA LEU A 92 13.38 8.56 2.95
C LEU A 92 13.21 10.03 2.61
N ASP A 93 13.39 10.36 1.34
CA ASP A 93 13.12 11.69 0.78
C ASP A 93 11.72 11.75 0.15
N ALA A 94 11.25 10.62 -0.37
CA ALA A 94 9.96 10.48 -1.01
C ALA A 94 9.47 9.03 -0.97
N THR A 95 8.17 8.87 -1.19
CA THR A 95 7.55 7.58 -1.47
C THR A 95 6.71 7.66 -2.75
N VAL A 96 6.69 6.57 -3.51
CA VAL A 96 5.84 6.37 -4.67
C VAL A 96 4.76 5.36 -4.26
N ILE A 97 3.51 5.82 -4.23
CA ILE A 97 2.36 5.05 -3.76
C ILE A 97 1.23 5.06 -4.78
N VAL A 98 0.23 4.20 -4.58
CA VAL A 98 -1.06 4.25 -5.28
C VAL A 98 -2.14 4.77 -4.33
N SER A 99 -2.97 5.69 -4.79
CA SER A 99 -4.17 6.13 -4.07
C SER A 99 -5.36 6.29 -5.02
N ASP A 100 -6.57 6.08 -4.51
CA ASP A 100 -7.78 6.46 -5.23
C ASP A 100 -7.79 7.97 -5.48
N GLY A 101 -8.29 8.40 -6.65
CA GLY A 101 -8.36 9.81 -7.01
C GLY A 101 -7.11 10.40 -7.65
N CYS A 102 -5.95 9.74 -7.56
CA CYS A 102 -4.72 10.24 -8.18
C CYS A 102 -3.85 9.16 -8.86
N GLY A 103 -4.12 7.87 -8.67
CA GLY A 103 -3.32 6.81 -9.29
C GLY A 103 -1.94 6.73 -8.64
N THR A 104 -0.87 6.73 -9.43
CA THR A 104 0.50 6.80 -8.92
C THR A 104 0.86 8.21 -8.47
N ALA A 105 1.33 8.35 -7.23
CA ALA A 105 1.67 9.62 -6.60
C ALA A 105 3.01 9.57 -5.86
N ILE A 106 3.75 10.67 -5.93
CA ILE A 106 4.96 10.92 -5.15
C ILE A 106 4.56 11.71 -3.90
N VAL A 107 4.91 11.22 -2.73
CA VAL A 107 4.57 11.85 -1.44
C VAL A 107 5.83 12.00 -0.61
N THR A 108 6.02 13.19 -0.04
CA THR A 108 7.17 13.51 0.81
C THR A 108 6.76 13.82 2.26
N ASP A 109 5.49 14.14 2.48
CA ASP A 109 4.94 14.43 3.80
C ASP A 109 4.39 13.15 4.44
N PRO A 110 4.95 12.68 5.58
CA PRO A 110 4.47 11.48 6.25
C PRO A 110 2.99 11.56 6.66
N LYS A 111 2.44 12.75 6.95
CA LYS A 111 1.01 12.89 7.28
C LYS A 111 0.12 12.61 6.08
N LYS A 112 0.59 12.93 4.87
CA LYS A 112 -0.16 12.66 3.63
C LYS A 112 -0.16 11.18 3.27
N VAL A 113 0.90 10.44 3.61
CA VAL A 113 0.99 9.00 3.35
C VAL A 113 -0.20 8.26 3.98
N GLU A 114 -0.46 8.46 5.28
CA GLU A 114 -1.58 7.79 5.95
C GLU A 114 -2.94 8.14 5.32
N GLY A 115 -3.19 9.42 5.02
CA GLY A 115 -4.42 9.86 4.38
C GLY A 115 -4.63 9.34 2.95
N LEU A 116 -3.54 8.98 2.28
CA LEU A 116 -3.52 8.48 0.90
C LEU A 116 -3.41 6.96 0.80
N CYS A 117 -3.03 6.20 1.82
CA CYS A 117 -2.95 4.75 1.67
C CYS A 117 -3.29 3.93 2.91
N GLY A 118 -3.31 4.50 4.12
CA GLY A 118 -3.51 3.73 5.35
C GLY A 118 -4.86 3.00 5.45
N ARG A 119 -5.89 3.51 4.75
CA ARG A 119 -7.26 2.95 4.76
C ARG A 119 -7.77 2.48 3.39
N ILE A 120 -6.96 2.60 2.36
CA ILE A 120 -7.32 2.16 1.00
C ILE A 120 -6.89 0.69 0.83
N SER A 121 -7.66 -0.06 0.08
CA SER A 121 -7.28 -1.40 -0.37
C SER A 121 -6.54 -1.35 -1.72
N GLY A 122 -6.24 -2.48 -2.36
CA GLY A 122 -5.53 -2.48 -3.64
C GLY A 122 -6.33 -1.73 -4.71
N VAL A 123 -5.73 -0.78 -5.41
CA VAL A 123 -6.41 -0.02 -6.47
C VAL A 123 -6.02 -0.59 -7.83
N ILE A 124 -7.00 -1.10 -8.57
CA ILE A 124 -6.81 -1.61 -9.94
C ILE A 124 -6.98 -0.48 -10.96
N LYS A 125 -7.99 0.36 -10.75
CA LYS A 125 -8.32 1.50 -11.62
C LYS A 125 -8.89 2.61 -10.77
N THR A 126 -8.61 3.85 -11.16
CA THR A 126 -9.15 5.02 -10.48
C THR A 126 -9.35 6.16 -11.46
N SER A 127 -10.20 7.11 -11.11
CA SER A 127 -10.45 8.32 -11.89
C SER A 127 -9.99 9.56 -11.10
N PRO A 128 -9.67 10.67 -11.78
CA PRO A 128 -9.28 11.91 -11.11
C PRO A 128 -10.29 12.39 -10.08
N LEU A 129 -9.81 12.64 -8.87
CA LEU A 129 -10.53 13.37 -7.82
C LEU A 129 -9.73 14.62 -7.48
N ARG A 130 -10.30 15.80 -7.72
CA ARG A 130 -9.63 17.09 -7.59
C ARG A 130 -9.13 17.32 -6.17
N THR A 131 -9.90 16.94 -5.16
CA THR A 131 -9.51 17.06 -3.75
C THR A 131 -8.25 16.25 -3.45
N VAL A 132 -8.14 15.03 -3.99
CA VAL A 132 -6.97 14.16 -3.78
C VAL A 132 -5.75 14.66 -4.54
N ILE A 133 -5.92 15.00 -5.82
CA ILE A 133 -4.84 15.54 -6.67
C ILE A 133 -4.28 16.83 -6.06
N SER A 134 -5.15 17.72 -5.57
CA SER A 134 -4.74 18.98 -4.95
C SER A 134 -3.94 18.74 -3.66
N LEU A 135 -4.32 17.74 -2.85
CA LEU A 135 -3.55 17.40 -1.65
C LEU A 135 -2.13 16.92 -1.98
N VAL A 136 -2.01 16.03 -2.98
CA VAL A 136 -0.72 15.49 -3.43
C VAL A 136 0.12 16.57 -4.12
N GLY A 137 -0.55 17.46 -4.84
CA GLY A 137 0.04 18.42 -5.78
C GLY A 137 0.13 17.81 -7.18
N GLU A 138 -0.39 18.52 -8.19
CA GLU A 138 -0.45 18.01 -9.57
C GLU A 138 0.91 17.55 -10.12
N SER A 139 1.99 18.27 -9.79
CA SER A 139 3.35 17.92 -10.22
C SER A 139 3.91 16.64 -9.59
N ASN A 140 3.25 16.10 -8.56
CA ASN A 140 3.62 14.90 -7.84
C ASN A 140 2.74 13.70 -8.20
N VAL A 141 1.59 13.91 -8.85
CA VAL A 141 0.78 12.84 -9.44
C VAL A 141 1.37 12.45 -10.79
N LEU A 142 1.51 11.16 -11.10
CA LEU A 142 2.14 10.69 -12.34
C LEU A 142 1.44 11.29 -13.57
N ASP A 143 0.14 11.07 -13.67
CA ASP A 143 -0.75 11.68 -14.66
C ASP A 143 -2.05 12.16 -13.97
N PRO A 144 -2.20 13.47 -13.69
CA PRO A 144 -3.40 14.02 -13.06
C PRO A 144 -4.68 13.89 -13.89
N LYS A 145 -4.57 13.67 -15.21
CA LYS A 145 -5.73 13.59 -16.11
C LYS A 145 -6.30 12.18 -16.19
N THR A 146 -5.45 11.17 -16.12
CA THR A 146 -5.85 9.76 -16.29
C THR A 146 -5.76 8.96 -15.00
N CYS A 147 -5.01 9.44 -14.01
CA CYS A 147 -4.65 8.70 -12.80
C CYS A 147 -3.98 7.35 -13.11
N GLU A 148 -3.06 7.34 -14.08
CA GLU A 148 -2.27 6.16 -14.42
C GLU A 148 -1.65 5.53 -13.16
N ILE A 149 -1.80 4.22 -13.03
CA ILE A 149 -1.15 3.41 -12.00
C ILE A 149 0.05 2.74 -12.67
N ASN A 150 1.24 3.25 -12.40
CA ASN A 150 2.49 2.76 -12.95
C ASN A 150 3.66 3.11 -12.02
N GLN A 151 4.09 2.13 -11.22
CA GLN A 151 5.10 2.36 -10.19
C GLN A 151 6.50 2.56 -10.76
N ILE A 152 6.81 1.94 -11.91
CA ILE A 152 8.06 2.15 -12.64
C ILE A 152 8.20 3.63 -13.06
N LYS A 153 7.21 4.16 -13.78
CA LYS A 153 7.21 5.58 -14.19
C LYS A 153 7.15 6.52 -12.97
N GLY A 154 6.45 6.13 -11.91
CA GLY A 154 6.42 6.87 -10.66
C GLY A 154 7.80 7.01 -10.01
N LEU A 155 8.57 5.92 -9.97
CA LEU A 155 9.95 5.92 -9.51
C LEU A 155 10.86 6.79 -10.39
N GLU A 156 10.77 6.64 -11.71
CA GLU A 156 11.54 7.47 -12.65
C GLU A 156 11.23 8.96 -12.46
N LYS A 157 9.96 9.32 -12.28
CA LYS A 157 9.53 10.69 -12.00
C LYS A 157 10.08 11.20 -10.66
N ALA A 158 10.09 10.37 -9.61
CA ALA A 158 10.67 10.73 -8.32
C ALA A 158 12.18 10.99 -8.41
N ILE A 159 12.91 10.15 -9.15
CA ILE A 159 14.34 10.32 -9.41
C ILE A 159 14.60 11.60 -10.22
N ALA A 160 13.80 11.86 -11.26
CA ALA A 160 13.92 13.07 -12.08
C ALA A 160 13.67 14.36 -11.29
N LYS A 161 12.86 14.30 -10.22
CA LYS A 161 12.66 15.40 -9.27
C LYS A 161 13.79 15.55 -8.25
N GLY A 162 14.80 14.69 -8.29
CA GLY A 162 16.01 14.77 -7.46
C GLY A 162 15.97 13.94 -6.17
N HIS A 163 14.93 13.14 -5.93
CA HIS A 163 14.88 12.26 -4.76
C HIS A 163 15.90 11.12 -4.87
N LYS A 164 16.54 10.75 -3.75
CA LYS A 164 17.60 9.75 -3.72
C LYS A 164 17.31 8.56 -2.83
N ARG A 165 16.57 8.73 -1.72
CA ARG A 165 16.07 7.63 -0.89
C ARG A 165 14.57 7.53 -1.06
N ILE A 166 14.11 6.53 -1.80
CA ILE A 166 12.73 6.45 -2.29
C ILE A 166 12.10 5.14 -1.82
N ALA A 167 10.93 5.21 -1.19
CA ALA A 167 10.09 4.01 -1.02
C ALA A 167 9.17 3.83 -2.23
N VAL A 168 8.92 2.59 -2.63
CA VAL A 168 7.94 2.26 -3.68
C VAL A 168 7.06 1.12 -3.20
N THR A 169 5.74 1.31 -3.22
CA THR A 169 4.79 0.23 -2.92
C THR A 169 4.41 -0.53 -4.17
N ILE A 170 4.58 -1.85 -4.17
CA ILE A 170 4.37 -2.75 -5.30
C ILE A 170 3.42 -3.88 -4.93
N SER A 171 2.41 -4.10 -5.78
CA SER A 171 1.52 -5.26 -5.71
C SER A 171 1.75 -6.27 -6.84
N ASN A 172 2.49 -5.89 -7.89
CA ASN A 172 2.83 -6.75 -9.02
C ASN A 172 4.30 -7.17 -8.95
N ALA A 173 4.56 -8.43 -8.62
CA ALA A 173 5.92 -8.94 -8.41
C ALA A 173 6.81 -8.84 -9.67
N ASN A 174 6.21 -8.82 -10.87
CA ASN A 174 6.95 -8.72 -12.13
C ASN A 174 7.72 -7.40 -12.30
N GLU A 175 7.32 -6.35 -11.58
CA GLU A 175 7.96 -5.03 -11.65
C GLU A 175 9.25 -4.95 -10.81
N LEU A 176 9.43 -5.85 -9.84
CA LEU A 176 10.51 -5.77 -8.84
C LEU A 176 11.91 -5.77 -9.47
N LYS A 177 12.14 -6.63 -10.47
CA LYS A 177 13.43 -6.71 -11.16
C LYS A 177 13.76 -5.43 -11.90
N GLU A 178 12.77 -4.79 -12.52
CA GLU A 178 12.97 -3.55 -13.25
C GLU A 178 13.27 -2.38 -12.29
N ILE A 179 12.58 -2.33 -11.14
CA ILE A 179 12.88 -1.34 -10.09
C ILE A 179 14.34 -1.44 -9.63
N ARG A 180 14.84 -2.65 -9.39
CA ARG A 180 16.26 -2.85 -9.01
C ARG A 180 17.24 -2.43 -10.10
N LYS A 181 16.90 -2.60 -11.39
CA LYS A 181 17.73 -2.08 -12.49
C LYS A 181 17.75 -0.55 -12.49
N ILE A 182 16.60 0.09 -12.30
CA ILE A 182 16.48 1.56 -12.23
C ILE A 182 17.26 2.11 -11.04
N GLU A 183 17.14 1.49 -9.87
CA GLU A 183 17.90 1.83 -8.66
C GLU A 183 19.41 1.85 -8.95
N LYS A 184 19.93 0.74 -9.51
CA LYS A 184 21.35 0.60 -9.84
C LYS A 184 21.83 1.62 -10.87
N LYS A 185 21.01 1.91 -11.89
CA LYS A 185 21.35 2.85 -12.98
C LYS A 185 21.43 4.31 -12.50
N ASN A 186 20.61 4.70 -11.54
CA ASN A 186 20.45 6.10 -11.12
C ASN A 186 21.19 6.46 -9.83
N SER A 187 21.93 5.50 -9.24
CA SER A 187 22.64 5.66 -7.97
C SER A 187 21.76 6.26 -6.88
N CYS A 188 20.54 5.74 -6.77
CA CYS A 188 19.61 6.04 -5.70
C CYS A 188 19.42 4.79 -4.82
N GLU A 189 18.84 4.96 -3.65
CA GLU A 189 18.44 3.88 -2.77
C GLU A 189 16.93 3.73 -2.80
N VAL A 190 16.46 2.54 -3.16
CA VAL A 190 15.04 2.23 -3.26
C VAL A 190 14.65 1.20 -2.20
N TYR A 191 13.66 1.55 -1.37
CA TYR A 191 12.98 0.64 -0.46
C TYR A 191 11.74 0.08 -1.14
N ILE A 192 11.76 -1.21 -1.43
CA ILE A 192 10.64 -1.88 -2.10
C ILE A 192 9.69 -2.48 -1.07
N PHE A 193 8.46 -1.98 -1.04
CA PHE A 193 7.39 -2.46 -0.18
C PHE A 193 6.43 -3.36 -0.96
N GLY A 194 6.44 -4.66 -0.69
CA GLY A 194 5.45 -5.61 -1.22
C GLY A 194 4.14 -5.50 -0.44
N VAL A 195 3.11 -4.98 -1.10
CA VAL A 195 1.78 -4.75 -0.52
C VAL A 195 0.71 -5.53 -1.27
N HIS A 196 -0.44 -5.74 -0.60
CA HIS A 196 -1.59 -6.41 -1.22
C HIS A 196 -1.26 -7.80 -1.78
N THR A 197 -0.48 -8.57 -1.02
CA THR A 197 0.11 -9.84 -1.46
C THR A 197 -0.81 -11.06 -1.28
N SER A 198 -2.06 -10.87 -0.84
CA SER A 198 -3.02 -11.95 -0.66
C SER A 198 -3.17 -12.77 -1.94
N GLY A 199 -3.09 -14.10 -1.81
CA GLY A 199 -3.16 -15.01 -2.95
C GLY A 199 -2.00 -14.86 -3.95
N ALA A 200 -0.85 -14.32 -3.53
CA ALA A 200 0.36 -14.34 -4.35
C ALA A 200 0.73 -15.78 -4.70
N SER A 201 1.09 -16.02 -5.97
CA SER A 201 1.60 -17.31 -6.43
C SER A 201 2.94 -17.63 -5.75
N LYS A 202 3.41 -18.87 -5.89
CA LYS A 202 4.72 -19.26 -5.39
C LYS A 202 5.84 -18.46 -6.07
N ASP A 203 5.75 -18.27 -7.38
CA ASP A 203 6.71 -17.50 -8.16
C ASP A 203 6.71 -16.02 -7.73
N ASP A 204 5.52 -15.42 -7.55
CA ASP A 204 5.42 -14.05 -7.02
C ASP A 204 6.01 -13.94 -5.61
N ALA A 205 5.75 -14.92 -4.75
CA ALA A 205 6.30 -14.94 -3.39
C ALA A 205 7.83 -15.05 -3.39
N GLU A 206 8.40 -15.83 -4.30
CA GLU A 206 9.85 -15.91 -4.51
C GLU A 206 10.41 -14.55 -4.93
N LEU A 207 9.80 -13.90 -5.93
CA LEU A 207 10.20 -12.58 -6.39
C LEU A 207 10.10 -11.51 -5.29
N PHE A 208 9.00 -11.47 -4.53
CA PHE A 208 8.83 -10.52 -3.42
C PHE A 208 9.91 -10.71 -2.35
N LEU A 209 10.21 -11.95 -1.97
CA LEU A 209 11.21 -12.22 -0.94
C LEU A 209 12.66 -12.08 -1.43
N GLU A 210 12.91 -12.22 -2.73
CA GLU A 210 14.25 -12.05 -3.32
C GLU A 210 14.58 -10.58 -3.58
N TYR A 211 13.61 -9.81 -4.10
CA TYR A 211 13.85 -8.44 -4.56
C TYR A 211 13.25 -7.37 -3.66
N GLY A 212 12.33 -7.70 -2.75
CA GLY A 212 11.70 -6.72 -1.86
C GLY A 212 12.44 -6.50 -0.55
N ASP A 213 12.19 -5.35 0.08
CA ASP A 213 12.79 -4.98 1.37
C ASP A 213 11.82 -5.13 2.54
N ILE A 214 10.55 -4.76 2.33
CA ILE A 214 9.50 -4.92 3.34
C ILE A 214 8.29 -5.58 2.68
N ILE A 215 7.96 -6.80 3.08
CA ILE A 215 6.86 -7.57 2.48
C ILE A 215 5.75 -7.77 3.51
N THR A 216 4.57 -7.25 3.23
CA THR A 216 3.37 -7.59 4.00
C THR A 216 2.93 -9.00 3.63
N GLY A 217 2.72 -9.87 4.62
CA GLY A 217 2.36 -11.27 4.37
C GLY A 217 0.88 -11.51 4.05
N CYS A 218 0.02 -10.55 4.39
CA CYS A 218 -1.44 -10.59 4.18
C CYS A 218 -2.03 -12.02 4.40
N MET A 219 -2.91 -12.46 3.50
CA MET A 219 -3.44 -13.82 3.45
C MET A 219 -2.72 -14.65 2.38
N SER A 220 -1.39 -14.52 2.27
CA SER A 220 -0.57 -15.35 1.38
C SER A 220 0.10 -16.48 2.16
N GLU A 221 -0.25 -17.73 1.85
CA GLU A 221 0.41 -18.91 2.44
C GLU A 221 1.82 -19.08 1.86
N ASN A 222 1.97 -18.91 0.54
CA ASN A 222 3.26 -19.01 -0.15
C ASN A 222 4.33 -18.07 0.44
N ILE A 223 3.99 -16.80 0.70
CA ILE A 223 4.93 -15.86 1.33
C ILE A 223 5.29 -16.33 2.75
N LYS A 224 4.30 -16.76 3.54
CA LYS A 224 4.53 -17.18 4.93
C LYS A 224 5.44 -18.41 5.00
N GLU A 225 5.14 -19.44 4.23
CA GLU A 225 5.92 -20.68 4.19
C GLU A 225 7.35 -20.43 3.72
N LEU A 226 7.51 -19.69 2.62
CA LEU A 226 8.82 -19.43 2.04
C LEU A 226 9.67 -18.52 2.93
N ALA A 227 9.09 -17.47 3.52
CA ALA A 227 9.80 -16.59 4.45
C ALA A 227 10.24 -17.34 5.71
N ASN A 228 9.38 -18.20 6.27
CA ASN A 228 9.72 -19.03 7.43
C ASN A 228 10.84 -20.02 7.10
N LYS A 229 10.75 -20.71 5.95
CA LYS A 229 11.78 -21.65 5.48
C LYS A 229 13.15 -20.97 5.31
N LYS A 230 13.16 -19.72 4.82
CA LYS A 230 14.37 -18.91 4.62
C LYS A 230 14.86 -18.21 5.89
N GLY A 231 14.13 -18.30 7.00
CA GLY A 231 14.48 -17.61 8.25
C GLY A 231 14.44 -16.08 8.14
N ILE A 232 13.58 -15.55 7.26
CA ILE A 232 13.46 -14.10 7.06
C ILE A 232 12.93 -13.44 8.33
N TYR A 233 13.49 -12.27 8.66
CA TYR A 233 13.01 -11.48 9.80
C TYR A 233 11.50 -11.22 9.68
N THR A 234 10.77 -11.40 10.78
CA THR A 234 9.31 -11.26 10.78
C THR A 234 8.78 -10.64 12.06
N THR A 235 7.73 -9.83 11.92
CA THR A 235 6.98 -9.28 13.06
C THR A 235 6.10 -10.34 13.72
N LYS A 236 5.97 -10.31 15.04
CA LYS A 236 5.03 -11.16 15.80
C LYS A 236 3.61 -10.58 15.84
N THR A 237 3.02 -10.34 14.67
CA THR A 237 1.65 -9.80 14.53
C THR A 237 0.76 -10.77 13.76
N LYS A 238 -0.57 -10.61 13.85
CA LYS A 238 -1.52 -11.50 13.15
C LYS A 238 -1.37 -11.45 11.62
N ILE A 239 -0.98 -10.30 11.08
CA ILE A 239 -0.57 -10.16 9.67
C ILE A 239 0.92 -9.87 9.68
N PRO A 240 1.79 -10.87 9.46
CA PRO A 240 3.21 -10.68 9.56
C PRO A 240 3.72 -9.71 8.50
N ILE A 241 4.69 -8.89 8.87
CA ILE A 241 5.51 -8.11 7.95
C ILE A 241 6.91 -8.71 8.01
N TYR A 242 7.48 -8.93 6.83
CA TYR A 242 8.79 -9.53 6.65
C TYR A 242 9.80 -8.48 6.18
N GLY A 243 11.03 -8.59 6.67
CA GLY A 243 12.16 -7.80 6.19
C GLY A 243 13.20 -8.71 5.54
N PRO A 244 13.14 -8.97 4.22
CA PRO A 244 14.11 -9.84 3.55
C PRO A 244 15.53 -9.29 3.50
N THR A 245 15.70 -7.97 3.61
CA THR A 245 17.00 -7.29 3.62
C THR A 245 17.27 -6.65 4.98
N GLU A 246 18.54 -6.37 5.30
CA GLU A 246 18.89 -5.69 6.58
C GLU A 246 18.21 -4.32 6.69
N LYS A 247 18.21 -3.50 5.62
CA LYS A 247 17.51 -2.21 5.63
C LYS A 247 16.00 -2.36 5.83
N GLY A 248 15.41 -3.45 5.33
CA GLY A 248 14.02 -3.81 5.56
C GLY A 248 13.72 -4.14 7.01
N LYS A 249 14.56 -4.98 7.63
CA LYS A 249 14.50 -5.32 9.05
C LYS A 249 14.67 -4.08 9.93
N GLU A 250 15.68 -3.24 9.66
CA GLU A 250 15.93 -2.00 10.41
C GLU A 250 14.74 -1.05 10.34
N ALA A 251 14.10 -0.90 9.17
CA ALA A 251 12.89 -0.10 9.00
C ALA A 251 11.73 -0.60 9.88
N ILE A 252 11.52 -1.92 9.93
CA ILE A 252 10.50 -2.53 10.77
C ILE A 252 10.81 -2.32 12.26
N GLU A 253 12.05 -2.55 12.67
CA GLU A 253 12.50 -2.38 14.06
C GLU A 253 12.38 -0.94 14.54
N LEU A 254 12.72 0.03 13.68
CA LEU A 254 12.54 1.45 13.96
C LEU A 254 11.07 1.78 14.25
N ARG A 255 10.14 1.28 13.42
CA ARG A 255 8.70 1.45 13.67
C ARG A 255 8.27 0.79 14.98
N LEU A 256 8.74 -0.41 15.26
CA LEU A 256 8.44 -1.12 16.53
C LEU A 256 8.95 -0.35 17.76
N LYS A 257 10.11 0.30 17.66
CA LYS A 257 10.66 1.16 18.72
C LYS A 257 9.80 2.41 18.93
N GLU A 258 9.35 3.07 17.86
CA GLU A 258 8.46 4.23 17.95
C GLU A 258 7.15 3.90 18.67
N ILE A 259 6.56 2.73 18.39
CA ILE A 259 5.32 2.28 19.06
C ILE A 259 5.55 2.05 20.56
N LYS A 260 6.69 1.45 20.95
CA LYS A 260 7.01 1.18 22.36
C LYS A 260 7.17 2.48 23.15
N ASN A 261 7.74 3.51 22.55
CA ASN A 261 7.96 4.81 23.20
C ASN A 261 6.69 5.66 23.36
N LYS A 262 5.58 5.27 22.72
CA LYS A 262 4.27 5.94 22.84
C LYS A 262 3.36 5.31 23.92
N LYS A 263 3.80 4.22 24.55
CA LYS A 263 3.11 3.57 25.67
C LYS A 263 3.76 3.94 26.99
#